data_AF-A0A6N7IFL5-F1
#
_entry.id   AF-A0A6N7IFL5-F1
#
_cell.length_a   1.000
_cell.length_b   1.000
_cell.length_c   1.000
_cell.angle_alpha   90.00
_cell.angle_beta   90.00
_cell.angle_gamma   90.00
#
_symmetry.space_group_name_H-M   'P 1'
#
loop_
_entity.id
_entity.type
_entity.pdbx_description
1 polymer ?
#
loop_
_entity_poly.entity_id
_entity_poly.type
_entity_poly.pdbx_seq_one_letter_code
_entity_poly.pdbx_strand_id
1 'polypeptide(L)'
;MVVDAPGHTAGSIALYLAEPRVLFTGDAVARSPQGQVMLGVFNVDPSEAAASFKRLATLDTEIACFGHGEPLTRDAAAELQAVTAHT
;
A
#
# COMPACT_ATOMS: atom_id res chain seq x y z
N MET A 1 -14.01 3.50 1.32
CA MET A 1 -13.82 3.67 -0.13
C MET A 1 -13.08 2.46 -0.67
N VAL A 2 -13.56 1.91 -1.79
CA VAL A 2 -12.79 0.93 -2.56
C VAL A 2 -11.87 1.71 -3.50
N VAL A 3 -10.61 1.35 -3.56
CA VAL A 3 -9.60 1.98 -4.40
C VAL A 3 -9.01 0.93 -5.32
N ASP A 4 -9.05 1.17 -6.63
CA ASP A 4 -8.40 0.28 -7.59
C ASP A 4 -6.89 0.26 -7.36
N ALA A 5 -6.35 -0.95 -7.19
CA ALA A 5 -4.93 -1.20 -6.97
C ALA A 5 -4.40 -2.34 -7.86
N PRO A 6 -4.61 -2.27 -9.19
CA PRO A 6 -4.16 -3.31 -10.11
C PRO A 6 -2.63 -3.42 -10.16
N GLY A 7 -2.15 -4.53 -10.72
CA GLY A 7 -0.73 -4.81 -10.94
C GLY A 7 -0.24 -6.03 -10.17
N HIS A 8 -0.59 -6.17 -8.88
CA HIS A 8 -0.37 -7.44 -8.18
C HIS A 8 -1.19 -8.55 -8.85
N THR A 9 -2.49 -8.29 -9.00
CA THR A 9 -3.36 -8.95 -9.97
C THR A 9 -4.19 -7.89 -10.68
N ALA A 10 -4.82 -8.23 -11.81
CA ALA A 10 -5.66 -7.29 -12.56
C ALA A 10 -6.88 -6.80 -11.75
N GLY A 11 -7.40 -7.61 -10.81
CA GLY A 11 -8.58 -7.28 -10.00
C GLY A 11 -8.26 -6.79 -8.58
N SER A 12 -6.99 -6.51 -8.28
CA SER A 12 -6.57 -6.09 -6.95
C SER A 12 -7.18 -4.73 -6.57
N ILE A 13 -7.66 -4.65 -5.33
CA ILE A 13 -8.22 -3.44 -4.72
C ILE A 13 -7.59 -3.19 -3.36
N ALA A 14 -7.68 -1.96 -2.90
CA ALA A 14 -7.44 -1.55 -1.52
C ALA A 14 -8.72 -1.00 -0.91
N LEU A 15 -8.80 -1.02 0.43
CA LEU A 15 -9.91 -0.46 1.19
C LEU A 15 -9.41 0.67 2.08
N TYR A 16 -10.00 1.85 1.93
CA TYR A 16 -9.69 3.00 2.77
C TYR A 16 -10.90 3.40 3.62
N LEU A 17 -10.74 3.41 4.94
CA LEU A 17 -11.71 3.90 5.90
C LEU A 17 -11.31 5.32 6.27
N ALA A 18 -12.04 6.32 5.77
CA ALA A 18 -11.71 7.74 5.96
C ALA A 18 -11.68 8.13 7.45
N GLU A 19 -12.59 7.58 8.24
CA GLU A 19 -12.54 7.61 9.70
C GLU A 19 -12.52 6.14 10.16
N PRO A 20 -11.41 5.65 10.75
CA PRO A 20 -10.33 6.37 11.43
C PRO A 20 -9.01 6.49 10.63
N ARG A 21 -9.05 6.78 9.32
CA ARG A 21 -7.87 6.88 8.42
C ARG A 21 -7.06 5.58 8.31
N VAL A 22 -7.75 4.46 8.07
CA VAL A 22 -7.13 3.13 7.94
C VAL A 22 -7.11 2.69 6.48
N LEU A 23 -5.95 2.27 6.00
CA LEU A 23 -5.77 1.70 4.67
C LEU A 23 -5.46 0.21 4.75
N PHE A 24 -6.24 -0.62 4.09
CA PHE A 24 -5.91 -2.02 3.82
C PHE A 24 -5.43 -2.13 2.38
N THR A 25 -4.15 -2.44 2.18
CA THR A 25 -3.51 -2.37 0.86
C THR A 25 -3.69 -3.64 0.03
N GLY A 26 -4.14 -4.73 0.65
CA GLY A 26 -3.91 -6.07 0.11
C GLY A 26 -2.42 -6.28 -0.16
N ASP A 27 -2.09 -7.07 -1.18
CA ASP A 27 -0.71 -7.34 -1.58
C ASP A 27 -0.10 -6.29 -2.53
N ALA A 28 -0.78 -5.17 -2.78
CA ALA A 28 -0.18 -4.06 -3.55
C ALA A 28 1.00 -3.40 -2.80
N VAL A 29 0.96 -3.42 -1.46
CA VAL A 29 2.02 -2.94 -0.57
C VAL A 29 2.24 -4.00 0.49
N ALA A 30 3.50 -4.24 0.83
CA ALA A 30 3.89 -5.21 1.84
C ALA A 30 4.85 -4.59 2.86
N ARG A 31 5.01 -5.26 4.00
CA ARG A 31 6.06 -4.95 4.95
C ARG A 31 7.06 -6.08 5.02
N SER A 32 8.33 -5.76 4.77
CA SER A 32 9.41 -6.73 4.78
C SER A 32 9.60 -7.34 6.19
N PRO A 33 10.28 -8.50 6.31
CA PRO A 33 10.66 -9.04 7.62
C PRO A 33 11.53 -8.08 8.46
N GLN A 34 12.22 -7.14 7.81
CA GLN A 34 13.00 -6.09 8.46
C GLN A 34 12.15 -4.87 8.87
N GLY A 35 10.85 -4.92 8.64
CA GLY A 35 9.89 -3.88 9.03
C GLY A 35 9.80 -2.71 8.05
N GLN A 36 10.40 -2.81 6.86
CA GLN A 36 10.37 -1.75 5.85
C GLN A 36 9.13 -1.87 4.97
N VAL A 37 8.49 -0.74 4.67
CA VAL A 37 7.45 -0.68 3.65
C VAL A 37 8.08 -0.92 2.28
N MET A 38 7.44 -1.72 1.44
CA MET A 38 7.90 -2.02 0.09
C MET A 38 6.72 -2.27 -0.86
N LEU A 39 6.99 -2.16 -2.15
CA LEU A 39 6.08 -2.68 -3.17
C LEU A 39 5.84 -4.18 -2.92
N GLY A 40 4.60 -4.63 -3.08
CA GLY A 40 4.28 -6.06 -3.04
C GLY A 40 5.14 -6.88 -4.00
N VAL A 41 5.33 -8.16 -3.68
CA VAL A 41 6.06 -9.10 -4.54
C VAL A 41 5.10 -9.89 -5.44
N PHE A 42 5.65 -10.61 -6.42
CA PHE A 42 4.89 -11.47 -7.34
C PHE A 42 3.81 -10.75 -8.17
N ASN A 43 4.11 -9.52 -8.59
CA ASN A 43 3.18 -8.73 -9.41
C ASN A 43 3.06 -9.28 -10.83
N VAL A 44 1.82 -9.41 -11.31
CA VAL A 44 1.51 -9.68 -12.73
C VAL A 44 2.05 -8.56 -13.62
N ASP A 45 1.89 -7.30 -13.21
CA ASP A 45 2.50 -6.12 -13.83
C ASP A 45 3.18 -5.25 -12.74
N PRO A 46 4.53 -5.29 -12.65
CA PRO A 46 5.27 -4.51 -11.66
C PRO A 46 5.14 -2.99 -11.83
N SER A 47 4.98 -2.49 -13.07
CA SER A 47 4.88 -1.06 -13.33
C SER A 47 3.52 -0.53 -12.91
N GLU A 48 2.46 -1.28 -13.22
CA GLU A 48 1.11 -0.96 -12.75
C GLU A 48 1.00 -1.07 -11.22
N ALA A 49 1.61 -2.08 -10.62
CA ALA A 49 1.65 -2.23 -9.16
C ALA A 49 2.33 -1.03 -8.49
N ALA A 50 3.45 -0.55 -9.04
CA ALA A 50 4.13 0.64 -8.55
C ALA A 50 3.26 1.91 -8.69
N ALA A 51 2.51 2.05 -9.79
CA ALA A 51 1.57 3.15 -9.97
C ALA A 51 0.40 3.08 -8.98
N SER A 52 -0.12 1.88 -8.70
CA SER A 52 -1.12 1.64 -7.67
C SER A 52 -0.58 2.01 -6.29
N PHE A 53 0.62 1.59 -5.93
CA PHE A 53 1.25 1.97 -4.66
C PHE A 53 1.40 3.49 -4.54
N LYS A 54 1.90 4.18 -5.58
CA LYS A 54 1.95 5.66 -5.62
C LYS A 54 0.59 6.29 -5.36
N ARG A 55 -0.48 5.77 -5.97
CA ARG A 55 -1.85 6.24 -5.72
C ARG A 55 -2.26 6.05 -4.28
N LEU A 56 -2.04 4.87 -3.70
CA LEU A 56 -2.38 4.57 -2.31
C LEU A 56 -1.62 5.49 -1.33
N ALA A 57 -0.36 5.82 -1.61
CA ALA A 57 0.45 6.72 -0.79
C ALA A 57 -0.05 8.18 -0.75
N THR A 58 -0.98 8.57 -1.63
CA THR A 58 -1.59 9.92 -1.62
C THR A 58 -2.74 10.05 -0.62
N LEU A 59 -3.22 8.95 -0.05
CA LEU A 59 -4.31 8.95 0.92
C LEU A 59 -3.81 9.37 2.31
N ASP A 60 -4.58 10.20 3.01
CA ASP A 60 -4.32 10.57 4.41
C ASP A 60 -4.53 9.35 5.31
N THR A 61 -3.48 8.57 5.51
CA THR A 61 -3.50 7.28 6.18
C THR A 61 -2.71 7.35 7.49
N GLU A 62 -3.37 7.05 8.60
CA GLU A 62 -2.71 6.94 9.90
C GLU A 62 -2.20 5.51 10.14
N ILE A 63 -3.02 4.53 9.76
CA ILE A 63 -2.77 3.10 9.97
C ILE A 63 -2.81 2.40 8.62
N ALA A 64 -1.78 1.62 8.30
CA ALA A 64 -1.74 0.80 7.09
C ALA A 64 -1.64 -0.69 7.47
N CYS A 65 -2.57 -1.47 6.96
CA CYS A 65 -2.63 -2.93 7.08
C CYS A 65 -2.25 -3.55 5.73
N PHE A 66 -1.20 -4.36 5.75
CA PHE A 66 -0.65 -4.98 4.56
C PHE A 66 -1.20 -6.39 4.36
N GLY A 67 -1.21 -6.88 3.11
CA GLY A 67 -1.51 -8.29 2.85
C GLY A 67 -0.48 -9.23 3.49
N HIS A 68 0.77 -8.77 3.60
CA HIS A 68 1.87 -9.45 4.29
C HIS A 68 2.69 -8.51 5.18
N GLY A 69 3.01 -9.00 6.38
CA GLY A 69 3.80 -8.29 7.38
C GLY A 69 2.95 -7.49 8.38
N GLU A 70 3.59 -7.01 9.44
CA GLU A 70 2.92 -6.29 10.52
C GLU A 70 2.40 -4.90 10.08
N PRO A 71 1.25 -4.44 10.57
CA PRO A 71 0.73 -3.13 10.20
C PRO A 71 1.64 -1.99 10.68
N LEU A 72 1.51 -0.84 10.03
CA LEU A 72 1.90 0.44 10.61
C LEU A 72 0.72 0.98 11.41
N THR A 73 0.95 1.37 12.66
CA THR A 73 -0.10 1.85 13.58
C THR A 73 -0.08 3.36 13.80
N ARG A 74 0.87 4.06 13.17
CA ARG A 74 1.02 5.51 13.18
C ARG A 74 1.78 5.95 11.94
N ASP A 75 1.60 7.23 11.57
CA ASP A 75 2.40 7.92 10.55
C ASP A 75 2.48 7.19 9.18
N ALA A 76 1.50 6.34 8.87
CA ALA A 76 1.59 5.44 7.72
C ALA A 76 1.71 6.19 6.39
N ALA A 77 1.03 7.34 6.23
CA ALA A 77 1.13 8.17 5.04
C ALA A 77 2.59 8.58 4.75
N ALA A 78 3.33 9.01 5.77
CA ALA A 78 4.71 9.46 5.61
C ALA A 78 5.63 8.30 5.19
N GLU A 79 5.47 7.12 5.80
CA GLU A 79 6.23 5.91 5.47
C GLU A 79 5.95 5.44 4.03
N LEU A 80 4.68 5.43 3.60
CA LEU A 80 4.29 5.08 2.23
C LEU A 80 4.85 6.07 1.19
N GLN A 81 4.84 7.37 1.51
CA GLN A 81 5.36 8.43 0.65
C GLN A 81 6.88 8.37 0.51
N ALA A 82 7.59 8.07 1.59
CA ALA A 82 9.05 7.96 1.58
C ALA A 82 9.53 6.90 0.56
N VAL A 83 8.83 5.77 0.46
CA VAL A 83 9.17 4.69 -0.49
C VAL A 83 8.83 5.09 -1.93
N THR A 84 7.65 5.69 -2.14
CA THR A 84 7.16 6.01 -3.48
C THR A 84 7.82 7.21 -4.12
N ALA A 85 8.51 8.05 -3.34
CA ALA A 85 9.34 9.16 -3.84
C ALA A 85 10.64 8.70 -4.54
N HIS A 86 11.00 7.42 -4.45
CA HIS A 86 12.26 6.87 -4.98
C HIS A 86 12.06 5.82 -6.10
N THR A 87 10.80 5.64 -6.53
CA THR A 87 10.36 4.72 -7.58
C THR A 87 9.66 5.51 -8.67
#